data_AF-A0A9C6X6M7-F1
#
_entry.id   AF-A0A9C6X6M7-F1
#
_cell.length_a   1.000
_cell.length_b   1.000
_cell.length_c   1.000
_cell.angle_alpha   90.00
_cell.angle_beta   90.00
_cell.angle_gamma   90.00
#
_symmetry.space_group_name_H-M   'P 1'
#
loop_
_entity.id
_entity.type
_entity.pdbx_description
1 polymer ?
#
loop_
_entity_poly.entity_id
_entity_poly.type
_entity_poly.pdbx_seq_one_letter_code
_entity_poly.pdbx_strand_id
1 'polypeptide(L)'
;MLNCRNLQNLLIVSGPTHVPKMADPSTLSAVLRPTYEEFKNFSQFVETNASLIFSSGVVKVIPPEEWTPTMKEIRENLYINSPRYIKLKPISAGSHYATEYLQDDENLTFSAFKDHLERE
;
A
#
# COMPACT_ATOMS: atom_id res chain seq x y z
N MET A 1 -23.98 30.17 3.00
CA MET A 1 -22.71 30.64 2.40
C MET A 1 -21.66 29.57 2.63
N LEU A 2 -21.29 28.84 1.58
CA LEU A 2 -20.22 27.83 1.62
C LEU A 2 -18.94 28.49 1.10
N ASN A 3 -17.95 28.63 1.96
CA ASN A 3 -16.66 29.22 1.62
C ASN A 3 -15.70 28.09 1.21
N CYS A 4 -15.70 27.76 -0.09
CA CYS A 4 -14.75 26.82 -0.68
C CYS A 4 -13.47 27.57 -1.04
N ARG A 5 -12.46 27.51 -0.16
CA ARG A 5 -11.08 27.89 -0.49
C ARG A 5 -10.12 26.83 0.06
N ASN A 6 -9.87 25.82 -0.76
CA ASN A 6 -8.54 25.24 -1.03
C ASN A 6 -8.69 23.98 -1.89
N LEU A 7 -9.05 24.17 -3.16
CA LEU A 7 -8.74 23.20 -4.21
C LEU A 7 -7.27 23.43 -4.60
N GLN A 8 -6.35 22.74 -3.94
CA GLN A 8 -4.98 22.64 -4.41
C GLN A 8 -4.83 21.31 -5.16
N ASN A 9 -5.05 21.41 -6.47
CA ASN A 9 -4.38 20.68 -7.55
C ASN A 9 -3.73 19.32 -7.20
N LEU A 10 -4.42 18.23 -7.54
CA LEU A 10 -3.72 17.04 -8.03
C LEU A 10 -3.92 17.00 -9.55
N LEU A 11 -2.97 17.58 -10.26
CA LEU A 11 -2.84 17.48 -11.71
C LEU A 11 -2.51 16.00 -12.01
N ILE A 12 -3.46 15.24 -12.54
CA ILE A 12 -3.14 13.97 -13.18
C ILE A 12 -2.40 14.35 -14.47
N VAL A 13 -1.09 14.17 -14.49
CA VAL A 13 -0.23 14.38 -15.66
C VAL A 13 -0.73 13.46 -16.77
N SER A 14 -1.51 14.00 -17.69
CA SER A 14 -1.84 13.37 -18.97
C SER A 14 -0.68 13.62 -19.92
N GLY A 15 0.42 12.91 -19.71
CA GLY A 15 1.41 12.69 -20.77
C GLY A 15 0.89 11.65 -21.77
N PRO A 16 1.43 11.59 -23.01
CA PRO A 16 1.14 10.49 -23.91
C PRO A 16 1.61 9.19 -23.24
N THR A 17 0.67 8.44 -22.69
CA THR A 17 0.92 7.15 -22.09
C THR A 17 1.32 6.20 -23.20
N HIS A 18 2.61 5.92 -23.29
CA HIS A 18 3.04 4.60 -23.73
C HIS A 18 2.46 3.63 -22.69
N VAL A 19 1.22 3.19 -22.90
CA VAL A 19 0.59 2.19 -22.06
C VAL A 19 1.44 0.94 -22.22
N PRO A 20 2.19 0.49 -21.19
CA PRO A 20 2.82 -0.82 -21.27
C PRO A 20 1.67 -1.79 -21.53
N LYS A 21 1.78 -2.58 -22.61
CA LYS A 21 0.80 -3.63 -22.93
C LYS A 21 0.46 -4.36 -21.64
N MET A 22 -0.84 -4.44 -21.34
CA MET A 22 -1.39 -5.16 -20.18
C MET A 22 -0.58 -6.44 -19.97
N ALA A 23 0.09 -6.53 -18.82
CA ALA A 23 0.71 -7.77 -18.38
C ALA A 23 -0.36 -8.86 -18.40
N ASP A 24 0.00 -10.01 -18.96
CA ASP A 24 -0.85 -11.18 -19.05
C ASP A 24 -1.46 -11.50 -17.67
N PRO A 25 -2.78 -11.71 -17.54
CA PRO A 25 -3.40 -12.12 -16.28
C PRO A 25 -2.86 -13.46 -15.71
N SER A 26 -2.07 -14.22 -16.48
CA SER A 26 -1.29 -15.36 -15.99
C SER A 26 -0.05 -14.98 -15.16
N THR A 27 0.29 -13.69 -15.08
CA THR A 27 1.36 -13.16 -14.23
C THR A 27 0.89 -13.14 -12.77
N LEU A 28 0.69 -14.35 -12.22
CA LEU A 28 0.52 -14.60 -10.80
C LEU A 28 1.59 -13.79 -10.05
N SER A 29 1.16 -12.92 -9.14
CA SER A 29 2.05 -12.18 -8.25
C SER A 29 3.13 -13.13 -7.74
N ALA A 30 4.37 -12.95 -8.20
CA ALA A 30 5.40 -13.94 -7.91
C ALA A 30 5.66 -13.98 -6.40
N VAL A 31 5.82 -15.18 -5.86
CA VAL A 31 6.14 -15.38 -4.44
C VAL A 31 7.57 -15.92 -4.34
N LEU A 32 8.45 -15.16 -3.72
CA LEU A 32 9.84 -15.55 -3.46
C LEU A 32 10.00 -16.02 -2.02
N ARG A 33 10.72 -17.13 -1.84
CA ARG A 33 11.03 -17.75 -0.53
C ARG A 33 12.54 -17.99 -0.41
N PRO A 34 13.33 -16.94 -0.20
CA PRO A 34 14.79 -17.05 -0.14
C PRO A 34 15.27 -17.81 1.09
N THR A 35 16.47 -18.36 0.99
CA THR A 35 17.29 -18.75 2.14
C THR A 35 17.79 -17.52 2.91
N TYR A 36 18.25 -17.68 4.15
CA TYR A 36 18.86 -16.56 4.89
C TYR A 36 20.06 -15.93 4.18
N GLU A 37 20.89 -16.73 3.53
CA GLU A 37 22.06 -16.25 2.79
C GLU A 37 21.68 -15.36 1.60
N GLU A 38 20.57 -15.67 0.93
CA GLU A 38 20.02 -14.84 -0.14
C GLU A 38 19.27 -13.62 0.42
N PHE A 39 18.55 -13.78 1.52
CA PHE A 39 17.70 -12.75 2.11
C PHE A 39 18.50 -11.65 2.84
N LYS A 40 19.65 -11.98 3.43
CA LYS A 40 20.42 -11.07 4.28
C LYS A 40 20.88 -9.79 3.58
N ASN A 41 21.08 -9.82 2.26
CA ASN A 41 21.49 -8.67 1.46
C ASN A 41 20.37 -8.26 0.50
N PHE A 42 19.56 -7.27 0.93
CA PHE A 42 18.41 -6.81 0.18
C PHE A 42 18.75 -6.37 -1.26
N SER A 43 19.81 -5.57 -1.45
CA SER A 43 20.18 -5.07 -2.78
C SER A 43 20.55 -6.22 -3.72
N GLN A 44 21.39 -7.14 -3.24
CA GLN A 44 21.81 -8.31 -4.04
C GLN A 44 20.63 -9.23 -4.35
N PHE A 45 19.72 -9.44 -3.39
CA PHE A 45 18.50 -10.21 -3.59
C PHE A 45 17.60 -9.59 -4.67
N VAL A 46 17.39 -8.27 -4.62
CA VAL A 46 16.59 -7.54 -5.62
C VAL A 46 17.24 -7.58 -6.99
N GLU A 47 18.56 -7.36 -7.08
CA GLU A 47 19.29 -7.41 -8.35
C GLU A 47 19.22 -8.78 -9.01
N THR A 48 19.40 -9.85 -8.22
CA THR A 48 19.32 -11.24 -8.70
C THR A 48 17.92 -11.58 -9.23
N ASN A 49 16.88 -10.97 -8.67
CA ASN A 49 15.47 -11.22 -9.03
C ASN A 49 14.85 -10.10 -9.88
N ALA A 50 15.65 -9.15 -10.38
CA ALA A 50 15.17 -7.93 -11.03
C ALA A 50 14.25 -8.21 -12.22
N SER A 51 14.62 -9.17 -13.08
CA SER A 51 13.81 -9.53 -14.25
C SER A 51 12.40 -9.96 -13.86
N LEU A 52 12.26 -10.74 -12.78
CA LEU A 52 10.96 -11.20 -12.29
C LEU A 52 10.18 -10.04 -11.68
N ILE A 53 10.83 -9.25 -10.81
CA ILE A 53 10.23 -8.10 -10.11
C ILE A 53 9.68 -7.07 -11.11
N PHE A 54 10.45 -6.72 -12.14
CA PHE A 54 10.02 -5.73 -13.13
C PHE A 54 8.95 -6.28 -14.08
N SER A 55 8.95 -7.59 -14.35
CA SER A 55 7.94 -8.19 -15.22
C SER A 55 6.58 -8.37 -14.54
N SER A 56 6.55 -8.64 -13.24
CA SER A 56 5.30 -8.89 -12.50
C SER A 56 4.67 -7.64 -11.88
N GLY A 57 5.41 -6.53 -11.81
CA GLY A 57 4.97 -5.28 -11.19
C GLY A 57 4.95 -5.31 -9.66
N VAL A 58 4.47 -6.40 -9.07
CA VAL A 58 4.51 -6.67 -7.61
C VAL A 58 4.99 -8.11 -7.38
N VAL A 59 5.84 -8.27 -6.35
CA VAL A 59 6.35 -9.57 -5.87
C VAL A 59 6.16 -9.64 -4.37
N LYS A 60 5.71 -10.79 -3.87
CA LYS A 60 5.66 -11.09 -2.44
C LYS A 60 6.93 -11.84 -2.04
N VAL A 61 7.64 -11.36 -1.02
CA VAL A 61 8.79 -12.06 -0.43
C VAL A 61 8.39 -12.58 0.93
N ILE A 62 8.55 -13.88 1.17
CA ILE A 62 8.34 -14.49 2.47
C ILE A 62 9.73 -14.73 3.07
N PRO A 63 10.08 -14.08 4.20
CA PRO A 63 11.39 -14.23 4.79
C PRO A 63 11.63 -15.68 5.24
N PRO A 64 12.90 -16.10 5.34
CA PRO A 64 13.26 -17.40 5.90
C PRO A 64 12.86 -17.49 7.38
N GLU A 65 12.57 -18.70 7.87
CA GLU A 65 12.00 -18.92 9.22
C GLU A 65 12.93 -18.45 10.35
N GLU A 66 14.24 -18.54 10.13
CA GLU A 66 15.28 -18.07 11.03
C GLU A 66 15.37 -16.54 11.12
N TRP A 67 14.80 -15.80 10.17
CA TRP A 67 14.76 -14.35 10.23
C TRP A 67 13.59 -13.88 11.08
N THR A 68 13.90 -13.09 12.10
CA THR A 68 12.90 -12.44 12.95
C THR A 68 13.04 -10.93 12.86
N PRO A 69 11.94 -10.18 12.68
CA PRO A 69 12.01 -8.73 12.69
C PRO A 69 12.46 -8.25 14.07
N THR A 70 13.47 -7.37 14.11
CA THR A 70 13.95 -6.77 15.36
C THR A 70 12.99 -5.69 15.90
N MET A 71 11.96 -5.33 15.14
CA MET A 71 10.97 -4.37 15.60
C MET A 71 10.20 -4.97 16.78
N LYS A 72 10.24 -4.28 17.92
CA LYS A 72 9.31 -4.53 19.02
C LYS A 72 7.89 -4.41 18.46
N GLU A 73 7.01 -5.29 18.93
CA GLU A 73 5.58 -5.31 18.61
C GLU A 73 5.02 -3.89 18.45
N ILE A 74 4.15 -3.69 17.46
CA ILE A 74 3.40 -2.44 17.29
C ILE A 74 2.71 -2.16 18.61
N ARG A 75 3.25 -1.20 19.36
CA ARG A 75 2.77 -0.87 20.70
C ARG A 75 1.39 -0.25 20.56
N GLU A 76 0.49 -0.56 21.48
CA GLU A 76 -0.87 0.02 21.54
C GLU A 76 -0.85 1.56 21.55
N ASN A 77 0.26 2.15 22.03
CA ASN A 77 0.52 3.58 22.07
C ASN A 77 1.14 4.15 20.79
N LEU A 78 1.21 3.39 19.69
CA LEU A 78 1.62 3.93 18.39
C LEU A 78 0.56 4.94 17.94
N TYR A 79 0.99 6.16 17.64
CA TYR A 79 0.11 7.20 17.14
C TYR A 79 -0.04 7.10 15.62
N ILE A 80 -1.27 7.07 15.17
CA ILE A 80 -1.69 7.20 13.78
C ILE A 80 -2.01 8.68 13.57
N ASN A 81 -1.09 9.38 12.91
CA ASN A 81 -1.30 10.77 12.55
C ASN A 81 -2.17 10.86 11.31
N SER A 82 -3.23 11.68 11.36
CA SER A 82 -4.12 11.94 10.23
C SER A 82 -4.71 10.67 9.60
N PRO A 83 -5.50 9.87 10.35
CA PRO A 83 -6.18 8.70 9.80
C PRO A 83 -7.05 9.09 8.61
N ARG A 84 -7.00 8.27 7.54
CA ARG A 84 -7.75 8.50 6.30
C ARG A 84 -8.87 7.49 6.17
N TYR A 85 -10.06 7.99 5.87
CA TYR A 85 -11.24 7.19 5.62
C TYR A 85 -11.54 7.20 4.13
N ILE A 86 -11.81 6.02 3.56
CA ILE A 86 -12.05 5.88 2.13
C ILE A 86 -13.50 5.47 1.91
N LYS A 87 -14.28 6.35 1.28
CA LYS A 87 -15.61 5.99 0.79
C LYS A 87 -15.52 5.60 -0.67
N LEU A 88 -15.89 4.35 -0.96
CA LEU A 88 -16.04 3.87 -2.32
C LEU A 88 -17.44 4.22 -2.83
N LYS A 89 -17.51 4.78 -4.03
CA LYS A 89 -18.77 5.09 -4.70
C LYS A 89 -18.79 4.43 -6.08
N PRO A 90 -19.81 3.62 -6.38
CA PRO A 90 -19.87 2.88 -7.63
C PRO A 90 -20.05 3.84 -8.81
N ILE A 91 -19.37 3.52 -9.91
CA ILE A 91 -19.55 4.20 -11.22
C ILE A 91 -20.32 3.26 -12.13
N SER A 92 -19.89 2.00 -12.19
CA SER A 92 -20.48 0.92 -12.99
C SER A 92 -20.04 -0.44 -12.42
N ALA A 93 -20.52 -1.54 -12.99
CA ALA A 93 -20.12 -2.88 -12.57
C ALA A 93 -18.58 -3.02 -12.61
N GLY A 94 -17.99 -3.30 -11.45
CA GLY A 94 -16.53 -3.45 -11.29
C GLY A 94 -15.73 -2.14 -11.22
N SER A 95 -16.38 -0.97 -11.32
CA SER A 95 -15.69 0.34 -11.30
C SER A 95 -16.20 1.22 -10.16
N HIS A 96 -15.28 1.76 -9.37
CA HIS A 96 -15.56 2.64 -8.24
C HIS A 96 -14.66 3.86 -8.29
N TYR A 97 -15.13 5.00 -7.76
CA TYR A 97 -14.25 6.07 -7.34
C TYR A 97 -14.09 6.04 -5.81
N ALA A 98 -12.87 6.26 -5.35
CA ALA A 98 -12.56 6.46 -3.95
C ALA A 98 -12.59 7.95 -3.63
N THR A 99 -13.28 8.34 -2.56
CA THR A 99 -13.11 9.67 -1.95
C THR A 99 -12.47 9.50 -0.59
N GLU A 100 -11.34 10.15 -0.39
CA GLU A 100 -10.67 10.22 0.91
C GLU A 100 -11.25 11.36 1.74
N TYR A 101 -11.47 11.08 3.02
CA TYR A 101 -11.86 12.07 4.01
C TYR A 101 -10.86 11.99 5.15
N LEU A 102 -10.41 13.16 5.59
CA LEU A 102 -9.76 13.30 6.88
C LEU A 102 -10.87 13.40 7.92
N GLN A 103 -10.76 12.63 8.99
CA GLN A 103 -11.52 12.95 10.19
C GLN A 103 -10.78 14.10 10.88
N ASP A 104 -11.47 15.20 11.14
CA ASP A 104 -10.86 16.42 11.66
C ASP A 104 -10.13 16.14 12.99
N ASP A 105 -8.86 16.58 13.07
CA ASP A 105 -8.03 16.77 14.27
C ASP A 105 -7.84 15.61 15.29
N GLU A 106 -8.05 14.35 14.90
CA GLU A 106 -7.77 13.23 15.81
C GLU A 106 -6.53 12.43 15.38
N ASN A 107 -5.39 12.71 16.02
CA ASN A 107 -4.34 11.71 16.15
C ASN A 107 -4.91 10.57 17.00
N LEU A 108 -5.02 9.38 16.42
CA LEU A 108 -5.54 8.21 17.13
C LEU A 108 -4.37 7.36 17.61
N THR A 109 -4.49 6.76 18.79
CA THR A 109 -3.65 5.62 19.12
C THR A 109 -4.09 4.42 18.29
N PHE A 110 -3.18 3.48 18.05
CA PHE A 110 -3.51 2.23 17.38
C PHE A 110 -4.66 1.50 18.08
N SER A 111 -4.72 1.54 19.42
CA SER A 111 -5.84 0.99 20.19
C SER A 111 -7.18 1.66 19.83
N ALA A 112 -7.25 2.99 19.84
CA ALA A 112 -8.49 3.71 19.54
C ALA A 112 -8.96 3.48 18.09
N PHE A 113 -8.00 3.37 17.15
CA PHE A 113 -8.29 3.02 15.76
C PHE A 113 -8.85 1.60 15.64
N LYS A 114 -8.26 0.63 16.36
CA LYS A 114 -8.75 -0.75 16.40
C LYS A 114 -10.18 -0.83 16.95
N ASP A 115 -10.46 -0.16 18.07
CA ASP A 115 -11.80 -0.11 18.68
C ASP A 115 -12.85 0.51 17.74
N HIS A 116 -12.43 1.41 16.84
CA HIS A 116 -13.30 1.99 15.83
C HIS A 116 -13.64 0.97 14.73
N LEU A 117 -12.65 0.23 14.21
CA LEU A 117 -12.87 -0.81 13.19
C LEU A 117 -13.78 -1.95 13.67
N GLU A 118 -13.76 -2.28 14.96
CA GLU A 118 -14.59 -3.37 15.52
C GLU A 118 -16.06 -2.96 15.75
N ARG A 119 -16.39 -1.67 15.63
CA ARG A 119 -17.76 -1.13 15.84
C ARG A 119 -18.57 -0.93 14.55
N GLU A 120 -17.93 -1.01 13.38
CA GLU A 120 -18.57 -0.93 12.06
C GLU A 120 -18.94 -2.32 11.51
#